data_AF-A0A819IMT6-F1
#
_entry.id   AF-A0A819IMT6-F1
#
_cell.length_a   1.000
_cell.length_b   1.000
_cell.length_c   1.000
_cell.angle_alpha   90.00
_cell.angle_beta   90.00
_cell.angle_gamma   90.00
#
_symmetry.space_group_name_H-M   'P 1'
#
loop_
_entity.id
_entity.type
_entity.pdbx_description
1 polymer ?
#
loop_
_entity_poly.entity_id
_entity_poly.type
_entity_poly.pdbx_seq_one_letter_code
_entity_poly.pdbx_strand_id
1 'polypeptide(L)'
;MVRVRFSSTPFSKRKCSGQEYLTPFNSSSSIFTKQLNVFRSIYGNCEEKLDTNDNCFGDNPTWVEWDALKFSSNNRNEYRDHGQTKLFQFSINGINETKGELSDGFIWSWLDSERWPDARGSHELTASYHFDQLPRFVITIYQYYVWTHDQIFLQSILSRVELVMNFLILHMNGSLEILINIINEGISEKSRPSTYMDQVKSDWKDAWIALTFYTTLNNIIELENVVENEKQRKFYQLLADKFNYLFDETFWNENTGRYVEVLAHALANPILIGPPNGSTDVYHNVIGPRITAENVAQSDLGWMVKSN
;
A
#
# COMPACT_ATOMS: atom_id res chain seq x y z
N MET A 1 -4.37 19.45 -26.20
CA MET A 1 -4.87 18.06 -26.35
C MET A 1 -3.74 17.23 -26.96
N VAL A 2 -2.96 16.54 -26.13
CA VAL A 2 -1.81 15.73 -26.57
C VAL A 2 -2.34 14.36 -26.98
N ARG A 3 -2.22 14.00 -28.26
CA ARG A 3 -2.57 12.66 -28.77
C ARG A 3 -1.33 11.79 -28.73
N VAL A 4 -1.31 10.82 -27.82
CA VAL A 4 -0.33 9.73 -27.83
C VAL A 4 -0.76 8.73 -28.92
N ARG A 5 0.08 8.51 -29.92
CA ARG A 5 -0.11 7.43 -30.90
C ARG A 5 0.67 6.21 -30.43
N PHE A 6 -0.02 5.15 -30.06
CA PHE A 6 0.61 3.85 -29.89
C PHE A 6 0.81 3.20 -31.26
N SER A 7 2.03 2.71 -31.53
CA SER A 7 2.32 2.00 -32.77
C SER A 7 1.58 0.66 -32.74
N SER A 8 0.85 0.34 -33.82
CA SER A 8 0.18 -0.94 -34.03
C SER A 8 1.13 -2.09 -34.37
N THR A 9 2.41 -1.97 -34.01
CA THR A 9 3.37 -3.04 -34.24
C THR A 9 3.10 -4.10 -33.18
N PRO A 10 2.70 -5.34 -33.54
CA PRO A 10 2.58 -6.40 -32.55
C PRO A 10 3.91 -6.53 -31.82
N PHE A 11 3.88 -6.60 -30.50
CA PHE A 11 5.04 -6.91 -29.68
C PHE A 11 5.59 -8.27 -30.13
N SER A 12 6.49 -8.28 -31.12
CA SER A 12 7.27 -9.45 -31.43
C SER A 12 8.03 -9.76 -30.14
N LYS A 13 7.82 -10.96 -29.58
CA LYS A 13 8.53 -11.48 -28.39
C LYS A 13 10.05 -11.40 -28.64
N ARG A 14 10.66 -10.25 -28.42
CA ARG A 14 12.11 -10.11 -28.33
C ARG A 14 12.46 -10.60 -26.94
N LYS A 15 12.74 -11.89 -26.82
CA LYS A 15 13.43 -12.43 -25.64
C LYS A 15 14.68 -11.58 -25.43
N CYS A 16 14.83 -10.98 -24.25
CA CYS A 16 16.08 -10.34 -23.86
C CYS A 16 17.19 -11.40 -24.00
N SER A 17 18.19 -11.13 -24.83
CA SER A 17 19.29 -12.06 -25.12
C SER A 17 20.30 -12.18 -23.96
N GLY A 18 19.85 -11.94 -22.72
CA GLY A 18 20.67 -11.99 -21.51
C GLY A 18 20.85 -13.43 -21.03
N GLN A 19 22.02 -13.68 -20.44
CA GLN A 19 22.33 -14.93 -19.74
C GLN A 19 21.29 -15.21 -18.64
N GLU A 20 20.79 -16.45 -18.56
CA GLU A 20 19.95 -16.91 -17.45
C GLU A 20 20.76 -16.84 -16.14
N TYR A 21 20.54 -15.79 -15.36
CA TYR A 21 20.91 -15.79 -13.94
C TYR A 21 19.67 -16.27 -13.19
N LEU A 22 19.72 -17.50 -12.67
CA LEU A 22 18.58 -18.14 -12.00
C LEU A 22 18.10 -17.33 -10.77
N THR A 23 19.00 -16.65 -10.05
CA THR A 23 18.69 -15.83 -8.86
C THR A 23 19.74 -14.72 -8.64
N PRO A 24 19.71 -13.63 -9.42
CA PRO A 24 20.71 -12.55 -9.33
C PRO A 24 20.66 -11.72 -8.05
N PHE A 25 19.51 -11.68 -7.37
CA PHE A 25 19.37 -10.94 -6.13
C PHE A 25 19.65 -11.89 -4.97
N ASN A 26 20.44 -11.40 -4.03
CA ASN A 26 20.73 -12.08 -2.77
C ASN A 26 20.80 -11.03 -1.67
N SER A 27 20.03 -11.23 -0.61
CA SER A 27 19.99 -10.38 0.58
C SER A 27 20.04 -11.26 1.83
N SER A 28 20.32 -10.65 2.98
CA SER A 28 20.32 -11.35 4.29
C SER A 28 18.96 -11.96 4.66
N SER A 29 17.89 -11.55 3.98
CA SER A 29 16.53 -12.06 4.17
C SER A 29 16.13 -12.95 2.99
N SER A 30 15.83 -14.22 3.27
CA SER A 30 15.40 -15.15 2.24
C SER A 30 14.09 -14.73 1.58
N ILE A 31 13.17 -14.08 2.31
CA ILE A 31 11.90 -13.60 1.76
C ILE A 31 12.13 -12.45 0.76
N PHE A 32 12.96 -11.44 1.09
CA PHE A 32 13.24 -10.35 0.16
C PHE A 32 13.99 -10.83 -1.08
N THR A 33 14.97 -11.74 -0.90
CA THR A 33 15.69 -12.40 -1.99
C THR A 33 14.71 -13.06 -2.97
N LYS A 34 13.74 -13.83 -2.47
CA LYS A 34 12.73 -14.49 -3.30
C LYS A 34 11.86 -13.48 -4.03
N GLN A 35 11.36 -12.47 -3.33
CA GLN A 35 10.47 -11.46 -3.90
C GLN A 35 11.14 -10.65 -5.03
N LEU A 36 12.38 -10.22 -4.85
CA LEU A 36 13.13 -9.50 -5.89
C LEU A 36 13.39 -10.38 -7.13
N ASN A 37 13.71 -11.66 -6.92
CA ASN A 37 13.91 -12.60 -8.02
C ASN A 37 12.59 -12.88 -8.77
N VAL A 38 11.44 -12.93 -8.07
CA VAL A 38 10.11 -12.98 -8.67
C VAL A 38 9.84 -11.74 -9.54
N PHE A 39 10.11 -10.54 -9.03
CA PHE A 39 9.98 -9.30 -9.81
C PHE A 39 10.82 -9.36 -11.10
N ARG A 40 12.08 -9.82 -11.03
CA ARG A 40 12.88 -9.98 -12.25
C ARG A 40 12.34 -11.05 -13.18
N SER A 41 11.80 -12.15 -12.68
CA SER A 41 11.21 -13.15 -13.58
C SER A 41 10.08 -12.55 -14.41
N ILE A 42 9.18 -11.82 -13.74
CA ILE A 42 8.02 -11.16 -14.37
C ILE A 42 8.47 -10.04 -15.32
N TYR A 43 9.28 -9.10 -14.83
CA TYR A 43 9.56 -7.84 -15.54
C TYR A 43 10.90 -7.84 -16.31
N GLY A 44 11.88 -8.60 -15.83
CA GLY A 44 13.25 -8.61 -16.38
C GLY A 44 13.48 -9.67 -17.46
N ASN A 45 12.85 -10.83 -17.36
CA ASN A 45 13.00 -11.92 -18.33
C ASN A 45 11.84 -12.02 -19.32
N CYS A 46 10.72 -11.30 -19.08
CA CYS A 46 9.46 -11.45 -19.83
C CYS A 46 8.98 -12.91 -19.95
N GLU A 47 9.38 -13.77 -19.00
CA GLU A 47 8.96 -15.15 -18.97
C GLU A 47 7.75 -15.26 -18.05
N GLU A 48 6.62 -15.74 -18.59
CA GLU A 48 5.40 -16.01 -17.81
C GLU A 48 5.59 -17.13 -16.77
N LYS A 49 6.77 -17.76 -16.69
CA LYS A 49 7.06 -18.80 -15.72
C LYS A 49 7.62 -18.19 -14.43
N LEU A 50 6.73 -18.09 -13.46
CA LEU A 50 7.14 -18.03 -12.06
C LEU A 50 7.62 -19.41 -11.63
N ASP A 51 8.74 -19.48 -10.92
CA ASP A 51 9.14 -20.69 -10.24
C ASP A 51 8.17 -20.92 -9.07
N THR A 52 7.14 -21.72 -9.32
CA THR A 52 5.96 -21.90 -8.44
C THR A 52 6.25 -22.67 -7.15
N ASN A 53 7.50 -23.11 -6.93
CA ASN A 53 7.89 -23.80 -5.71
C ASN A 53 8.14 -22.85 -4.53
N ASP A 54 8.24 -21.54 -4.78
CA ASP A 54 8.32 -20.52 -3.75
C ASP A 54 6.95 -19.86 -3.57
N ASN A 55 6.33 -20.08 -2.40
CA ASN A 55 5.17 -19.32 -1.92
C ASN A 55 5.52 -17.82 -1.96
N CYS A 56 5.19 -17.17 -3.07
CA CYS A 56 5.58 -15.79 -3.38
C CYS A 56 4.52 -14.78 -2.96
N PHE A 57 3.45 -15.23 -2.31
CA PHE A 57 2.44 -14.37 -1.72
C PHE A 57 2.79 -14.06 -0.27
N GLY A 58 2.46 -12.85 0.19
CA GLY A 58 2.51 -12.58 1.61
C GLY A 58 1.14 -12.55 2.27
N ASP A 59 1.17 -12.55 3.60
CA ASP A 59 0.01 -12.87 4.44
C ASP A 59 -0.53 -11.68 5.24
N ASN A 60 -0.02 -10.46 5.01
CA ASN A 60 -0.51 -9.23 5.65
C ASN A 60 -0.85 -8.15 4.60
N PRO A 61 -1.60 -7.09 4.95
CA PRO A 61 -2.05 -6.10 3.97
C PRO A 61 -0.92 -5.46 3.18
N THR A 62 0.21 -5.16 3.84
CA THR A 62 1.40 -4.61 3.20
C THR A 62 1.93 -5.55 2.12
N TRP A 63 2.06 -6.86 2.40
CA TRP A 63 2.51 -7.81 1.40
C TRP A 63 1.50 -8.01 0.26
N VAL A 64 0.20 -8.02 0.56
CA VAL A 64 -0.81 -8.18 -0.50
C VAL A 64 -0.85 -6.96 -1.43
N GLU A 65 -0.51 -5.76 -0.93
CA GLU A 65 -0.24 -4.59 -1.78
C GLU A 65 0.92 -4.86 -2.75
N TRP A 66 2.04 -5.35 -2.21
CA TRP A 66 3.20 -5.73 -3.03
C TRP A 66 2.84 -6.81 -4.05
N ASP A 67 2.01 -7.79 -3.69
CA ASP A 67 1.53 -8.82 -4.60
C ASP A 67 0.64 -8.24 -5.70
N ALA A 68 -0.28 -7.34 -5.37
CA ALA A 68 -1.13 -6.66 -6.35
C ALA A 68 -0.28 -5.87 -7.36
N LEU A 69 0.71 -5.09 -6.90
CA LEU A 69 1.66 -4.39 -7.77
C LEU A 69 2.44 -5.38 -8.64
N LYS A 70 3.02 -6.41 -8.02
CA LYS A 70 3.90 -7.38 -8.66
C LYS A 70 3.18 -8.19 -9.73
N PHE A 71 1.95 -8.61 -9.47
CA PHE A 71 1.18 -9.48 -10.36
C PHE A 71 0.20 -8.72 -11.26
N SER A 72 0.04 -7.40 -11.11
CA SER A 72 -0.85 -6.58 -11.96
C SER A 72 -0.56 -6.70 -13.47
N SER A 73 0.68 -7.01 -13.84
CA SER A 73 1.08 -7.25 -15.24
C SER A 73 0.86 -8.69 -15.72
N ASN A 74 0.22 -9.54 -14.92
CA ASN A 74 -0.02 -10.95 -15.19
C ASN A 74 -1.53 -11.25 -15.26
N ASN A 75 -1.94 -12.12 -16.18
CA ASN A 75 -3.34 -12.50 -16.41
C ASN A 75 -3.71 -13.88 -15.84
N ARG A 76 -2.88 -14.47 -14.97
CA ARG A 76 -3.17 -15.74 -14.32
C ARG A 76 -4.25 -15.59 -13.25
N ASN A 77 -5.36 -16.30 -13.42
CA ASN A 77 -6.47 -16.31 -12.46
C ASN A 77 -6.03 -16.73 -11.05
N GLU A 78 -5.12 -17.69 -10.94
CA GLU A 78 -4.64 -18.18 -9.64
C GLU A 78 -4.06 -17.07 -8.74
N TYR A 79 -3.47 -16.02 -9.33
CA TYR A 79 -2.91 -14.89 -8.57
C TYR A 79 -3.99 -13.88 -8.15
N ARG A 80 -4.98 -13.69 -9.04
CA ARG A 80 -6.16 -12.87 -8.75
C ARG A 80 -6.98 -13.50 -7.64
N ASP A 81 -7.31 -14.77 -7.79
CA ASP A 81 -8.06 -15.57 -6.82
C ASP A 81 -7.36 -15.57 -5.45
N HIS A 82 -6.02 -15.71 -5.44
CA HIS A 82 -5.25 -15.60 -4.21
C HIS A 82 -5.37 -14.21 -3.56
N GLY A 83 -5.11 -13.15 -4.33
CA GLY A 83 -5.19 -11.77 -3.82
C GLY A 83 -6.58 -11.43 -3.28
N GLN A 84 -7.64 -11.77 -4.02
CA GLN A 84 -9.02 -11.59 -3.60
C GLN A 84 -9.31 -12.36 -2.31
N THR A 85 -8.92 -13.63 -2.25
CA THR A 85 -9.13 -14.48 -1.07
C THR A 85 -8.48 -13.86 0.16
N LYS A 86 -7.23 -13.39 0.05
CA LYS A 86 -6.52 -12.75 1.16
C LYS A 86 -7.20 -11.47 1.63
N LEU A 87 -7.65 -10.62 0.69
CA LEU A 87 -8.37 -9.38 1.01
C LEU A 87 -9.66 -9.62 1.82
N PHE A 88 -10.36 -10.74 1.61
CA PHE A 88 -11.52 -11.12 2.43
C PHE A 88 -11.15 -11.81 3.75
N GLN A 89 -9.98 -12.44 3.82
CA GLN A 89 -9.53 -13.19 4.99
C GLN A 89 -8.96 -12.32 6.12
N PHE A 90 -8.52 -11.09 5.83
CA PHE A 90 -8.00 -10.22 6.89
C PHE A 90 -9.02 -10.03 8.02
N SER A 91 -8.58 -10.26 9.26
CA SER A 91 -9.36 -10.02 10.47
C SER A 91 -9.48 -8.51 10.69
N ILE A 92 -10.72 -8.02 10.79
CA ILE A 92 -11.03 -6.60 11.01
C ILE A 92 -12.03 -6.54 12.15
N ASN A 93 -11.74 -5.73 13.17
CA ASN A 93 -12.66 -5.54 14.29
C ASN A 93 -14.02 -5.06 13.80
N GLY A 94 -15.09 -5.67 14.32
CA GLY A 94 -16.47 -5.41 13.91
C GLY A 94 -16.96 -6.23 12.71
N ILE A 95 -16.09 -7.02 12.06
CA ILE A 95 -16.46 -7.91 10.94
C ILE A 95 -16.48 -9.36 11.40
N ASN A 96 -17.55 -10.11 11.07
CA ASN A 96 -17.70 -11.53 11.39
C ASN A 96 -17.45 -11.84 12.87
N GLU A 97 -17.98 -11.00 13.77
CA GLU A 97 -17.81 -11.10 15.22
C GLU A 97 -16.37 -10.95 15.73
N THR A 98 -15.42 -10.56 14.86
CA THR A 98 -14.03 -10.28 15.22
C THR A 98 -14.00 -9.14 16.23
N LYS A 99 -13.42 -9.38 17.41
CA LYS A 99 -13.26 -8.39 18.48
C LYS A 99 -11.80 -8.34 18.91
N GLY A 100 -11.21 -7.16 18.79
CA GLY A 100 -9.88 -6.85 19.29
C GLY A 100 -9.94 -5.87 20.46
N GLU A 101 -8.78 -5.39 20.88
CA GLU A 101 -8.62 -4.34 21.87
C GLU A 101 -8.89 -2.95 21.27
N LEU A 102 -8.59 -2.74 19.98
CA LEU A 102 -8.88 -1.50 19.28
C LEU A 102 -10.32 -1.46 18.76
N SER A 103 -10.79 -0.28 18.38
CA SER A 103 -12.13 -0.07 17.87
C SER A 103 -12.39 -0.75 16.53
N ASP A 104 -13.67 -0.85 16.15
CA ASP A 104 -14.11 -1.39 14.87
C ASP A 104 -13.39 -0.70 13.69
N GLY A 105 -13.07 -1.50 12.68
CA GLY A 105 -12.29 -1.05 11.52
C GLY A 105 -10.77 -1.19 11.66
N PHE A 106 -10.25 -1.52 12.85
CA PHE A 106 -8.84 -1.90 12.96
C PHE A 106 -8.59 -3.27 12.32
N ILE A 107 -7.57 -3.36 11.46
CA ILE A 107 -7.12 -4.61 10.82
C ILE A 107 -6.04 -5.24 11.68
N TRP A 108 -6.15 -6.54 11.94
CA TRP A 108 -5.19 -7.24 12.79
C TRP A 108 -3.80 -7.29 12.16
N SER A 109 -2.77 -6.97 12.95
CA SER A 109 -1.37 -6.93 12.50
C SER A 109 -0.79 -8.31 12.17
N TRP A 110 -1.44 -9.37 12.63
CA TRP A 110 -1.08 -10.76 12.37
C TRP A 110 -2.33 -11.64 12.21
N LEU A 111 -2.17 -12.83 11.63
CA LEU A 111 -3.28 -13.71 11.24
C LEU A 111 -4.29 -13.97 12.37
N ASP A 112 -3.79 -14.25 13.56
CA ASP A 112 -4.55 -14.62 14.76
C ASP A 112 -4.31 -13.65 15.92
N SER A 113 -3.72 -12.49 15.65
CA SER A 113 -3.48 -11.48 16.68
C SER A 113 -3.62 -10.07 16.11
N GLU A 114 -4.37 -9.25 16.83
CA GLU A 114 -4.49 -7.81 16.55
C GLU A 114 -3.12 -7.11 16.57
N ARG A 115 -2.20 -7.65 17.38
CA ARG A 115 -0.83 -7.18 17.55
C ARG A 115 0.16 -8.05 16.79
N TRP A 116 1.27 -7.47 16.34
CA TRP A 116 2.38 -8.18 15.72
C TRP A 116 3.14 -9.04 16.74
N PRO A 117 3.44 -10.32 16.43
CA PRO A 117 4.14 -11.20 17.35
C PRO A 117 5.61 -10.78 17.50
N ASP A 118 5.90 -10.01 18.55
CA ASP A 118 7.24 -9.68 18.98
C ASP A 118 7.82 -10.85 19.81
N ALA A 119 8.54 -11.75 19.13
CA ALA A 119 9.21 -12.85 19.81
C ALA A 119 10.23 -12.32 20.85
N ARG A 120 9.88 -12.37 22.16
CA ARG A 120 10.74 -12.37 23.36
C ARG A 120 12.07 -11.54 23.37
N GLY A 121 12.24 -10.50 22.56
CA GLY A 121 13.58 -9.98 22.26
C GLY A 121 13.78 -8.47 22.12
N SER A 122 12.75 -7.61 22.17
CA SER A 122 12.97 -6.15 22.15
C SER A 122 11.88 -5.29 22.79
N HIS A 123 10.66 -5.82 22.95
CA HIS A 123 9.52 -5.08 23.52
C HIS A 123 8.85 -5.79 24.72
N GLU A 124 9.52 -6.83 25.23
CA GLU A 124 9.32 -7.75 26.37
C GLU A 124 7.94 -7.97 27.04
N LEU A 125 6.92 -7.13 26.91
CA LEU A 125 5.67 -7.30 27.67
C LEU A 125 4.37 -6.90 26.94
N THR A 126 4.40 -6.28 25.74
CA THR A 126 3.18 -5.95 24.98
C THR A 126 3.46 -5.75 23.48
N ALA A 127 2.96 -6.67 22.66
CA ALA A 127 3.06 -6.66 21.20
C ALA A 127 2.63 -5.33 20.52
N SER A 128 3.20 -5.02 19.35
CA SER A 128 2.99 -3.74 18.62
C SER A 128 1.80 -3.79 17.66
N TYR A 129 1.23 -2.63 17.31
CA TYR A 129 0.17 -2.53 16.29
C TYR A 129 0.75 -1.92 15.01
N HIS A 130 0.43 -2.46 13.84
CA HIS A 130 0.89 -1.89 12.57
C HIS A 130 -0.20 -0.99 12.00
N PHE A 131 -0.11 0.32 12.24
CA PHE A 131 -1.12 1.27 11.77
C PHE A 131 -1.01 1.58 10.28
N ASP A 132 0.16 1.37 9.66
CA ASP A 132 0.33 1.53 8.21
C ASP A 132 -0.46 0.51 7.39
N GLN A 133 -0.82 -0.63 7.96
CA GLN A 133 -1.61 -1.65 7.26
C GLN A 133 -3.05 -1.19 6.95
N LEU A 134 -3.58 -0.25 7.73
CA LEU A 134 -4.92 0.31 7.56
C LEU A 134 -5.06 1.07 6.24
N PRO A 135 -4.25 2.12 5.97
CA PRO A 135 -4.31 2.79 4.68
C PRO A 135 -3.87 1.86 3.53
N ARG A 136 -2.88 0.98 3.76
CA ARG A 136 -2.42 0.01 2.76
C ARG A 136 -3.50 -0.96 2.31
N PHE A 137 -4.35 -1.44 3.20
CA PHE A 137 -5.48 -2.30 2.82
C PHE A 137 -6.38 -1.65 1.77
N VAL A 138 -6.69 -0.37 1.92
CA VAL A 138 -7.50 0.38 0.94
C VAL A 138 -6.74 0.59 -0.37
N ILE A 139 -5.43 0.86 -0.28
CA ILE A 139 -4.55 0.97 -1.46
C ILE A 139 -4.54 -0.36 -2.23
N THR A 140 -4.41 -1.49 -1.54
CA THR A 140 -4.41 -2.82 -2.16
C THR A 140 -5.74 -3.12 -2.85
N ILE A 141 -6.87 -2.75 -2.24
CA ILE A 141 -8.20 -2.91 -2.86
C ILE A 141 -8.32 -2.09 -4.14
N TYR A 142 -7.85 -0.84 -4.11
CA TYR A 142 -7.81 -0.02 -5.31
C TYR A 142 -6.93 -0.64 -6.41
N GLN A 143 -5.71 -1.05 -6.07
CA GLN A 143 -4.80 -1.69 -7.03
C GLN A 143 -5.37 -2.99 -7.61
N TYR A 144 -5.99 -3.82 -6.76
CA TYR A 144 -6.64 -5.05 -7.20
C TYR A 144 -7.82 -4.75 -8.13
N TYR A 145 -8.65 -3.76 -7.79
CA TYR A 145 -9.75 -3.33 -8.64
C TYR A 145 -9.25 -2.78 -9.99
N VAL A 146 -8.21 -1.94 -10.00
CA VAL A 146 -7.61 -1.43 -11.24
C VAL A 146 -7.02 -2.57 -12.08
N TRP A 147 -6.46 -3.60 -11.46
CA TRP A 147 -5.94 -4.77 -12.16
C TRP A 147 -7.02 -5.65 -12.77
N THR A 148 -8.14 -5.82 -12.08
CA THR A 148 -9.15 -6.84 -12.45
C THR A 148 -10.43 -6.27 -13.06
N HIS A 149 -10.72 -5.00 -12.80
CA HIS A 149 -12.00 -4.33 -13.06
C HIS A 149 -13.22 -5.10 -12.53
N ASP A 150 -13.03 -5.96 -11.51
CA ASP A 150 -14.09 -6.80 -10.96
C ASP A 150 -15.05 -5.97 -10.08
N GLN A 151 -16.21 -5.66 -10.64
CA GLN A 151 -17.28 -4.90 -9.97
C GLN A 151 -17.94 -5.69 -8.84
N ILE A 152 -18.03 -7.02 -8.97
CA ILE A 152 -18.62 -7.87 -7.93
C ILE A 152 -17.71 -7.90 -6.71
N PHE A 153 -16.39 -8.04 -6.94
CA PHE A 153 -15.39 -7.86 -5.91
C PHE A 153 -15.51 -6.49 -5.23
N LEU A 154 -15.53 -5.41 -6.01
CA LEU A 154 -15.58 -4.06 -5.44
C LEU A 154 -16.83 -3.87 -4.56
N GLN A 155 -18.00 -4.24 -5.05
CA GLN A 155 -19.25 -4.13 -4.29
C GLN A 155 -19.23 -4.95 -2.99
N SER A 156 -18.61 -6.13 -3.01
CA SER A 156 -18.56 -7.02 -1.84
C SER A 156 -17.50 -6.62 -0.80
N ILE A 157 -16.45 -5.90 -1.19
CA ILE A 157 -15.37 -5.49 -0.29
C ILE A 157 -15.57 -4.09 0.32
N LEU A 158 -16.38 -3.22 -0.30
CA LEU A 158 -16.49 -1.80 0.10
C LEU A 158 -16.94 -1.59 1.54
N SER A 159 -17.83 -2.41 2.09
CA SER A 159 -18.24 -2.29 3.49
C SER A 159 -17.07 -2.49 4.47
N ARG A 160 -16.08 -3.32 4.10
CA ARG A 160 -14.84 -3.48 4.87
C ARG A 160 -13.97 -2.23 4.76
N VAL A 161 -13.89 -1.64 3.56
CA VAL A 161 -13.16 -0.39 3.31
C VAL A 161 -13.75 0.76 4.14
N GLU A 162 -15.08 0.89 4.17
CA GLU A 162 -15.76 1.93 4.95
C GLU A 162 -15.43 1.84 6.44
N LEU A 163 -15.41 0.62 7.01
CA LEU A 163 -15.03 0.42 8.41
C LEU A 163 -13.57 0.85 8.68
N VAL A 164 -12.64 0.46 7.81
CA VAL A 164 -11.22 0.84 7.94
C VAL A 164 -11.03 2.35 7.78
N MET A 165 -11.72 2.97 6.82
CA MET A 165 -11.71 4.43 6.64
C MET A 165 -12.28 5.15 7.86
N ASN A 166 -13.37 4.66 8.44
CA ASN A 166 -13.93 5.22 9.68
C ASN A 166 -12.93 5.15 10.83
N PHE A 167 -12.16 4.06 10.95
CA PHE A 167 -11.10 3.98 11.96
C PHE A 167 -10.03 5.05 11.74
N LEU A 168 -9.52 5.19 10.51
CA LEU A 168 -8.52 6.20 10.16
C LEU A 168 -9.02 7.63 10.46
N ILE A 169 -10.29 7.92 10.16
CA ILE A 169 -10.86 9.25 10.26
C ILE A 169 -11.25 9.63 11.70
N LEU A 170 -11.86 8.69 12.43
CA LEU A 170 -12.44 8.94 13.75
C LEU A 170 -11.47 8.61 14.89
N HIS A 171 -10.73 7.50 14.76
CA HIS A 171 -9.87 7.01 15.83
C HIS A 171 -8.42 7.48 15.67
N MET A 172 -7.95 7.67 14.44
CA MET A 172 -6.61 8.21 14.16
C MET A 172 -6.61 9.71 13.79
N ASN A 173 -7.70 10.43 14.07
CA ASN A 173 -7.83 11.88 13.89
C ASN A 173 -7.76 12.39 12.43
N GLY A 174 -7.92 11.52 11.42
CA GLY A 174 -7.79 11.88 10.00
C GLY A 174 -8.83 12.86 9.45
N SER A 175 -9.89 13.18 10.21
CA SER A 175 -10.85 14.24 9.83
C SER A 175 -10.38 15.66 10.15
N LEU A 176 -9.49 15.81 11.13
CA LEU A 176 -9.12 17.11 11.71
C LEU A 176 -7.63 17.42 11.53
N GLU A 177 -6.77 16.41 11.54
CA GLU A 177 -5.31 16.56 11.54
C GLU A 177 -4.63 15.48 10.68
N ILE A 178 -3.29 15.52 10.62
CA ILE A 178 -2.49 14.36 10.20
C ILE A 178 -2.76 13.18 11.14
N LEU A 179 -2.78 11.96 10.58
CA LEU A 179 -3.03 10.76 11.35
C LEU A 179 -2.12 10.65 12.57
N ILE A 180 -2.74 10.37 13.71
CA ILE A 180 -2.03 10.09 14.95
C ILE A 180 -1.96 8.59 15.20
N ASN A 181 -0.79 8.16 15.64
CA ASN A 181 -0.54 6.85 16.16
C ASN A 181 -0.96 6.82 17.64
N ILE A 182 -2.13 6.23 17.89
CA ILE A 182 -2.85 6.31 19.17
C ILE A 182 -2.18 5.56 20.34
N ILE A 183 -1.14 4.76 20.08
CA ILE A 183 -0.42 4.04 21.14
C ILE A 183 0.89 4.73 21.55
N ASN A 184 1.39 5.67 20.75
CA ASN A 184 2.63 6.38 21.03
C ASN A 184 2.32 7.80 21.54
N GLU A 185 3.12 8.29 22.48
CA GLU A 185 2.83 9.54 23.22
C GLU A 185 3.78 10.72 22.89
N GLY A 186 4.63 10.63 21.86
CA GLY A 186 5.65 11.68 21.64
C GLY A 186 6.99 11.43 22.32
N ILE A 187 7.15 10.31 23.03
CA ILE A 187 8.30 10.06 23.91
C ILE A 187 9.14 8.89 23.36
N SER A 188 10.24 9.22 22.67
CA SER A 188 11.12 8.26 21.95
C SER A 188 11.49 7.00 22.74
N GLU A 189 11.74 7.11 24.04
CA GLU A 189 12.16 5.97 24.87
C GLU A 189 11.04 4.93 25.02
N LYS A 190 9.79 5.41 25.05
CA LYS A 190 8.56 4.62 25.21
C LYS A 190 7.86 4.31 23.88
N SER A 191 8.22 5.03 22.82
CA SER A 191 7.72 4.82 21.46
C SER A 191 7.93 3.38 21.02
N ARG A 192 6.93 2.87 20.31
CA ARG A 192 6.89 1.51 19.78
C ARG A 192 6.92 1.54 18.26
N PRO A 193 7.41 0.46 17.63
CA PRO A 193 7.15 0.24 16.23
C PRO A 193 5.65 0.28 15.96
N SER A 194 5.28 0.91 14.86
CA SER A 194 3.87 1.07 14.50
C SER A 194 3.59 0.93 13.02
N THR A 195 4.59 0.44 12.30
CA THR A 195 4.53 0.17 10.88
C THR A 195 5.11 -1.20 10.62
N TYR A 196 5.03 -1.69 9.39
CA TYR A 196 5.73 -2.90 8.95
C TYR A 196 7.27 -2.84 9.12
N MET A 197 7.84 -1.67 9.43
CA MET A 197 9.23 -1.55 9.83
C MET A 197 9.37 -1.92 11.32
N ASP A 198 9.27 -3.21 11.63
CA ASP A 198 9.14 -3.77 12.99
C ASP A 198 10.24 -3.37 14.00
N GLN A 199 11.36 -2.81 13.52
CA GLN A 199 12.50 -2.39 14.36
C GLN A 199 12.58 -0.87 14.52
N VAL A 200 11.74 -0.13 13.81
CA VAL A 200 11.74 1.32 13.78
C VAL A 200 10.68 1.83 14.74
N LYS A 201 11.08 2.53 15.79
CA LYS A 201 10.14 3.22 16.67
C LYS A 201 9.50 4.38 15.92
N SER A 202 8.17 4.37 15.87
CA SER A 202 7.39 5.49 15.34
C SER A 202 7.10 6.51 16.44
N ASP A 203 6.93 7.77 16.07
CA ASP A 203 6.34 8.73 16.99
C ASP A 203 4.80 8.68 16.96
N TRP A 204 4.13 9.52 17.76
CA TRP A 204 2.68 9.70 17.74
C TRP A 204 2.20 10.36 16.43
N LYS A 205 3.07 11.08 15.71
CA LYS A 205 2.86 11.55 14.33
C LYS A 205 3.92 10.94 13.43
N ASP A 206 3.49 10.17 12.44
CA ASP A 206 4.38 9.37 11.60
C ASP A 206 4.17 9.74 10.13
N ALA A 207 5.23 10.23 9.49
CA ALA A 207 5.19 10.72 8.11
C ALA A 207 4.89 9.61 7.10
N TRP A 208 5.34 8.38 7.37
CA TRP A 208 5.07 7.23 6.52
C TRP A 208 3.60 6.86 6.52
N ILE A 209 2.99 6.77 7.71
CA ILE A 209 1.56 6.52 7.87
C ILE A 209 0.75 7.65 7.23
N ALA A 210 1.14 8.90 7.46
CA ALA A 210 0.46 10.08 6.90
C ALA A 210 0.46 10.10 5.37
N LEU A 211 1.61 9.89 4.72
CA LEU A 211 1.70 9.83 3.25
C LEU A 211 0.90 8.66 2.67
N THR A 212 0.93 7.52 3.36
CA THR A 212 0.14 6.36 2.96
C THR A 212 -1.35 6.68 3.04
N PHE A 213 -1.81 7.37 4.09
CA PHE A 213 -3.20 7.83 4.20
C PHE A 213 -3.60 8.83 3.11
N TYR A 214 -2.72 9.74 2.70
CA TYR A 214 -3.02 10.60 1.56
C TYR A 214 -3.21 9.81 0.26
N THR A 215 -2.39 8.78 0.05
CA THR A 215 -2.56 7.86 -1.08
C THR A 215 -3.90 7.13 -0.99
N THR A 216 -4.27 6.67 0.20
CA THR A 216 -5.57 6.07 0.49
C THR A 216 -6.72 7.03 0.16
N LEU A 217 -6.65 8.30 0.57
CA LEU A 217 -7.68 9.31 0.26
C LEU A 217 -7.88 9.46 -1.25
N ASN A 218 -6.80 9.55 -2.01
CA ASN A 218 -6.88 9.63 -3.48
C ASN A 218 -7.49 8.35 -4.08
N ASN A 219 -7.10 7.18 -3.59
CA ASN A 219 -7.59 5.90 -4.11
C ASN A 219 -9.06 5.68 -3.78
N ILE A 220 -9.51 6.03 -2.56
CA ILE A 220 -10.92 5.90 -2.20
C ILE A 220 -11.81 6.89 -2.96
N ILE A 221 -11.32 8.10 -3.28
CA ILE A 221 -12.04 9.05 -4.16
C ILE A 221 -12.35 8.40 -5.51
N GLU A 222 -11.39 7.68 -6.10
CA GLU A 222 -11.59 6.96 -7.35
C GLU A 222 -12.55 5.78 -7.20
N LEU A 223 -12.44 4.99 -6.13
CA LEU A 223 -13.37 3.88 -5.88
C LEU A 223 -14.81 4.38 -5.68
N GLU A 224 -15.01 5.44 -4.90
CA GLU A 224 -16.32 6.06 -4.71
C GLU A 224 -16.85 6.68 -6.01
N ASN A 225 -15.97 7.14 -6.90
CA ASN A 225 -16.35 7.58 -8.23
C ASN A 225 -16.87 6.41 -9.09
N VAL A 226 -16.20 5.26 -9.04
CA VAL A 226 -16.60 4.03 -9.76
C VAL A 226 -17.98 3.54 -9.32
N VAL A 227 -18.29 3.60 -8.02
CA VAL A 227 -19.60 3.20 -7.49
C VAL A 227 -20.61 4.34 -7.40
N GLU A 228 -20.31 5.48 -8.05
CA GLU A 228 -21.20 6.65 -8.16
C GLU A 228 -21.65 7.24 -6.80
N ASN A 229 -20.85 7.07 -5.75
CA ASN A 229 -21.12 7.58 -4.41
C ASN A 229 -20.58 9.00 -4.24
N GLU A 230 -21.27 9.96 -4.85
CA GLU A 230 -20.85 11.36 -4.88
C GLU A 230 -20.65 11.97 -3.48
N LYS A 231 -21.46 11.57 -2.49
CA LYS A 231 -21.38 12.09 -1.12
C LYS A 231 -20.05 11.72 -0.48
N GLN A 232 -19.67 10.44 -0.49
CA GLN A 232 -18.41 9.99 0.11
C GLN A 232 -17.21 10.50 -0.68
N ARG A 233 -17.29 10.47 -2.02
CA ARG A 233 -16.25 11.05 -2.88
C ARG A 233 -15.91 12.50 -2.51
N LYS A 234 -16.93 13.35 -2.36
CA LYS A 234 -16.75 14.75 -1.96
C LYS A 234 -16.18 14.89 -0.56
N PHE A 235 -16.61 14.04 0.38
CA PHE A 235 -16.08 14.04 1.73
C PHE A 235 -14.58 13.72 1.75
N TYR A 236 -14.14 12.65 1.08
CA TYR A 236 -12.72 12.30 1.01
C TYR A 236 -11.89 13.34 0.24
N GLN A 237 -12.45 13.95 -0.80
CA GLN A 237 -11.80 15.06 -1.52
C GLN A 237 -11.49 16.23 -0.58
N LEU A 238 -12.43 16.62 0.28
CA LEU A 238 -12.19 17.69 1.26
C LEU A 238 -11.09 17.37 2.27
N LEU A 239 -10.89 16.09 2.60
CA LEU A 239 -9.76 15.66 3.44
C LEU A 239 -8.44 15.71 2.67
N ALA A 240 -8.44 15.21 1.42
CA ALA A 240 -7.25 15.23 0.55
C ALA A 240 -6.77 16.66 0.27
N ASP A 241 -7.68 17.60 0.02
CA ASP A 241 -7.37 19.00 -0.28
C ASP A 241 -6.63 19.71 0.85
N LYS A 242 -6.87 19.30 2.11
CA LYS A 242 -6.19 19.85 3.29
C LYS A 242 -4.83 19.21 3.56
N PHE A 243 -4.58 18.01 3.02
CA PHE A 243 -3.47 17.17 3.44
C PHE A 243 -2.11 17.85 3.25
N ASN A 244 -1.85 18.45 2.09
CA ASN A 244 -0.54 19.05 1.80
C ASN A 244 -0.17 20.13 2.81
N TYR A 245 -1.11 21.02 3.12
CA TYR A 245 -0.91 22.07 4.13
C TYR A 245 -0.62 21.45 5.52
N LEU A 246 -1.42 20.48 5.95
CA LEU A 246 -1.24 19.82 7.25
C LEU A 246 0.07 19.04 7.33
N PHE A 247 0.49 18.41 6.22
CA PHE A 247 1.71 17.63 6.14
C PHE A 247 2.94 18.55 6.20
N ASP A 248 2.92 19.65 5.45
CA ASP A 248 3.98 20.67 5.48
C ASP A 248 4.08 21.30 6.88
N GLU A 249 2.96 21.73 7.47
CA GLU A 249 2.93 22.28 8.83
C GLU A 249 3.49 21.30 9.87
N THR A 250 3.25 20.00 9.69
CA THR A 250 3.66 18.97 10.66
C THR A 250 5.11 18.53 10.50
N PHE A 251 5.56 18.30 9.27
CA PHE A 251 6.81 17.58 9.01
C PHE A 251 7.88 18.42 8.32
N TRP A 252 7.59 19.61 7.79
CA TRP A 252 8.61 20.44 7.16
C TRP A 252 9.55 21.06 8.22
N ASN A 253 10.86 20.92 8.02
CA ASN A 253 11.86 21.56 8.85
C ASN A 253 12.59 22.65 8.06
N GLU A 254 12.26 23.91 8.37
CA GLU A 254 12.85 25.09 7.72
C GLU A 254 14.37 25.17 7.88
N ASN A 255 14.93 24.67 8.98
CA ASN A 255 16.37 24.74 9.23
C ASN A 255 17.16 23.77 8.34
N THR A 256 16.58 22.63 8.01
CA THR A 256 17.22 21.61 7.16
C THR A 256 16.76 21.67 5.71
N GLY A 257 15.65 22.37 5.43
CA GLY A 257 14.99 22.41 4.13
C GLY A 257 14.50 21.03 3.69
N ARG A 258 14.07 20.19 4.64
CA ARG A 258 13.65 18.80 4.40
C ARG A 258 12.51 18.41 5.32
N TYR A 259 11.74 17.40 4.90
CA TYR A 259 10.75 16.78 5.76
C TYR A 259 11.41 15.88 6.79
N VAL A 260 10.90 15.92 8.02
CA VAL A 260 11.33 15.06 9.12
C VAL A 260 10.47 13.81 9.09
N GLU A 261 11.09 12.67 8.83
CA GLU A 261 10.52 11.40 9.26
C GLU A 261 10.77 11.31 10.76
N VAL A 262 9.73 11.32 11.59
CA VAL A 262 9.92 11.10 13.03
C VAL A 262 10.07 9.61 13.28
N LEU A 263 11.21 9.07 12.83
CA LEU A 263 11.81 7.90 13.44
C LEU A 263 12.22 8.37 14.84
N ALA A 264 11.66 7.75 15.88
CA ALA A 264 12.07 8.05 17.24
C ALA A 264 13.52 7.63 17.45
N HIS A 265 14.46 8.54 17.15
CA HIS A 265 15.84 8.41 17.55
C HIS A 265 16.17 9.52 18.53
N ALA A 266 16.25 9.10 19.80
CA ALA A 266 17.12 9.66 20.80
C ALA A 266 18.36 10.29 20.17
N LEU A 267 18.52 11.61 20.36
CA LEU A 267 19.79 12.31 20.41
C LEU A 267 20.88 11.83 19.42
N ALA A 268 20.62 11.80 18.10
CA ALA A 268 21.63 11.96 17.04
C ALA A 268 21.00 11.64 15.66
N ASN A 269 20.97 12.65 14.78
CA ASN A 269 20.78 12.53 13.33
C ASN A 269 19.44 11.91 12.85
N PRO A 270 18.41 12.74 12.56
CA PRO A 270 17.25 12.27 11.78
C PRO A 270 17.69 11.73 10.41
N ILE A 271 17.10 10.63 9.96
CA ILE A 271 17.22 10.18 8.57
C ILE A 271 16.49 11.19 7.71
N LEU A 272 17.21 11.81 6.79
CA LEU A 272 16.72 12.89 5.95
C LEU A 272 16.20 12.30 4.63
N ILE A 273 14.91 12.42 4.36
CA ILE A 273 14.32 12.03 3.07
C ILE A 273 14.12 13.30 2.23
N GLY A 274 14.85 13.41 1.10
CA GLY A 274 14.55 14.37 0.03
C GLY A 274 15.72 15.24 -0.46
N PRO A 275 15.78 15.55 -1.78
CA PRO A 275 16.80 16.42 -2.39
C PRO A 275 16.49 17.92 -2.15
N PRO A 276 17.46 18.82 -2.37
CA PRO A 276 17.25 20.25 -2.17
C PRO A 276 16.37 20.84 -3.28
N ASN A 277 15.38 21.65 -2.88
CA ASN A 277 14.54 22.55 -3.68
C ASN A 277 13.27 21.95 -4.33
N GLY A 278 12.14 22.09 -3.63
CA GLY A 278 10.88 22.59 -4.21
C GLY A 278 10.14 21.77 -5.25
N SER A 279 10.41 20.47 -5.41
CA SER A 279 9.64 19.61 -6.31
C SER A 279 8.67 18.71 -5.53
N THR A 280 7.38 18.94 -5.72
CA THR A 280 6.29 18.02 -5.33
C THR A 280 6.29 16.71 -6.13
N ASP A 281 7.14 16.57 -7.16
CA ASP A 281 7.14 15.40 -8.06
C ASP A 281 7.74 14.13 -7.42
N VAL A 282 8.43 14.27 -6.28
CA VAL A 282 8.99 13.10 -5.58
C VAL A 282 7.87 12.25 -4.94
N TYR A 283 6.78 12.88 -4.49
CA TYR A 283 5.68 12.17 -3.84
C TYR A 283 4.89 11.25 -4.78
N HIS A 284 4.92 11.52 -6.09
CA HIS A 284 4.33 10.64 -7.10
C HIS A 284 5.23 9.46 -7.48
N ASN A 285 6.52 9.47 -7.10
CA ASN A 285 7.50 8.48 -7.54
C ASN A 285 8.00 7.54 -6.42
N VAL A 286 7.78 7.88 -5.13
CA VAL A 286 8.10 6.98 -4.01
C VAL A 286 7.08 5.84 -3.86
N ILE A 287 5.87 6.00 -4.42
CA ILE A 287 4.80 4.99 -4.43
C ILE A 287 4.49 4.58 -5.88
N GLY A 288 5.48 4.02 -6.57
CA GLY A 288 5.33 3.35 -7.88
C GLY A 288 4.75 4.21 -9.03
N PRO A 289 4.84 3.75 -10.28
CA PRO A 289 4.10 4.38 -11.38
C PRO A 289 2.59 4.26 -11.14
N ARG A 290 1.88 5.39 -11.23
CA ARG A 290 0.42 5.48 -11.06
C ARG A 290 -0.29 4.63 -12.12
N ILE A 291 -0.74 3.44 -11.76
CA ILE A 291 -1.69 2.67 -12.58
C ILE A 291 -3.06 3.29 -12.31
N THR A 292 -3.58 4.05 -13.27
CA THR A 292 -4.96 4.56 -13.23
C THR A 292 -5.87 3.58 -13.98
N ALA A 293 -7.17 3.56 -13.65
CA ALA A 293 -8.16 2.75 -14.38
C ALA A 293 -8.16 3.05 -15.90
N GLU A 294 -7.83 4.29 -16.28
CA GLU A 294 -7.70 4.71 -17.68
C GLU A 294 -6.49 4.11 -18.40
N ASN A 295 -5.41 3.78 -17.68
CA ASN A 295 -4.17 3.24 -18.26
C ASN A 295 -4.26 1.73 -18.59
N VAL A 296 -5.18 0.99 -17.96
CA VAL A 296 -5.37 -0.46 -18.19
C VAL A 296 -6.42 -0.74 -19.26
N ALA A 297 -7.47 0.09 -19.35
CA ALA A 297 -8.57 -0.10 -20.31
C ALA A 297 -8.17 -0.08 -21.80
N GLN A 298 -6.95 0.39 -22.15
CA GLN A 298 -6.47 0.36 -23.53
C GLN A 298 -5.90 -0.99 -23.98
N SER A 299 -5.56 -1.92 -23.09
CA SER A 299 -5.06 -3.25 -23.51
C SER A 299 -6.17 -4.23 -23.93
N ASP A 300 -7.39 -4.04 -23.42
CA ASP A 300 -8.46 -5.05 -23.53
C ASP A 300 -9.41 -4.84 -24.73
N LEU A 301 -9.32 -3.70 -25.42
CA LEU A 301 -10.09 -3.45 -26.65
C LEU A 301 -9.50 -4.13 -27.90
N GLY A 302 -8.35 -4.81 -27.77
CA GLY A 302 -7.63 -5.44 -28.90
C GLY A 302 -8.14 -6.81 -29.36
N TRP A 303 -9.08 -7.45 -28.64
CA TRP A 303 -9.42 -8.86 -28.89
C TRP A 303 -10.88 -9.16 -29.29
N MET A 304 -11.74 -8.14 -29.45
CA MET A 304 -13.06 -8.35 -30.06
C MET A 304 -13.00 -8.25 -31.59
N VAL A 305 -12.50 -9.31 -32.23
CA VAL A 305 -12.76 -9.54 -33.66
C VAL A 305 -14.22 -9.95 -33.82
N LYS A 306 -15.03 -9.06 -34.41
CA LYS A 306 -16.36 -9.40 -34.91
C LYS A 306 -16.19 -10.43 -36.03
N SER A 307 -16.72 -11.64 -35.83
CA SER A 307 -16.99 -12.57 -36.91
C SER A 307 -18.22 -12.08 -37.69
N ASN A 308 -18.01 -11.63 -38.92
CA ASN A 308 -19.00 -11.65 -40.00
C ASN A 308 -18.45 -12.55 -41.10
#